data_AF-A0AAF1C4W3-F1
#
_entry.id   AF-A0AAF1C4W3-F1
#
_cell.length_a   1.000
_cell.length_b   1.000
_cell.length_c   1.000
_cell.angle_alpha   90.00
_cell.angle_beta   90.00
_cell.angle_gamma   90.00
#
_symmetry.space_group_name_H-M   'P 1'
#
loop_
_entity.id
_entity.type
_entity.pdbx_description
1 polymer ?
#
loop_
_entity_poly.entity_id
_entity_poly.type
_entity_poly.pdbx_seq_one_letter_code
_entity_poly.pdbx_strand_id
1 'polypeptide(L)'
;MSTPGTTAGTLARPARDPLLDLLRAVGTVAVVVAHWLMPQVAWDGSDMSVVNVLGSGPGWVVTWLIQVIPLMFFVAGAATFGQVRRRPAPWSQFMGARLRRLVPPVAVFAGTWLVLRAALPALGVPEGAVEVAATIAPQLLWYLGIYVVLLAASHGLLAWYAKTGVVGVAAIGAAALCVDVLRFGADVPHVGLANLFLVWAFAYTLGFAYADGRLSWSSRTCAALAAAGLVGLVVAVTVGPYPLSMVGMPGDTFSNMGPPTLCLVALTLVQVFGAVALRGPLVALAQTPWVARAVAWLSARSMTVYLWHLTAMFVVIGLMTVGAHVDLPEGWTSSWWLTRPAWFAACLVVLLVLVRVFERVEHLGQRRPRPVVVLAAA
;
A
#
# COMPACT_ATOMS: atom_id res chain seq x y z
N MET A 1 27.76 -11.16 -55.64
CA MET A 1 26.92 -10.04 -55.15
C MET A 1 26.16 -10.54 -53.94
N SER A 2 26.65 -10.25 -52.74
CA SER A 2 26.10 -10.76 -51.47
C SER A 2 25.70 -9.57 -50.62
N THR A 3 24.40 -9.40 -50.41
CA THR A 3 23.81 -8.37 -49.55
C THR A 3 24.08 -8.70 -48.08
N PRO A 4 24.65 -7.80 -47.26
CA PRO A 4 24.69 -7.99 -45.82
C PRO A 4 23.32 -7.62 -45.22
N GLY A 5 22.68 -8.60 -44.57
CA GLY A 5 21.46 -8.37 -43.80
C GLY A 5 21.76 -7.50 -42.58
N THR A 6 21.09 -6.34 -42.50
CA THR A 6 21.07 -5.50 -41.31
C THR A 6 20.23 -6.19 -40.23
N THR A 7 20.87 -6.90 -39.30
CA THR A 7 20.23 -7.28 -38.04
C THR A 7 19.98 -6.01 -37.24
N ALA A 8 18.76 -5.50 -37.35
CA ALA A 8 18.25 -4.42 -36.52
C ALA A 8 18.44 -4.82 -35.04
N GLY A 9 19.41 -4.18 -34.39
CA GLY A 9 19.61 -4.26 -32.95
C GLY A 9 18.29 -3.90 -32.28
N THR A 10 17.64 -4.89 -31.67
CA THR A 10 16.50 -4.67 -30.81
C THR A 10 16.98 -3.79 -29.67
N LEU A 11 16.67 -2.49 -29.72
CA LEU A 11 16.90 -1.55 -28.62
C LEU A 11 16.28 -2.15 -27.37
N ALA A 12 17.11 -2.76 -26.53
CA ALA A 12 16.69 -3.42 -25.32
C ALA A 12 15.98 -2.38 -24.45
N ARG A 13 14.66 -2.52 -24.30
CA ARG A 13 13.88 -1.73 -23.33
C ARG A 13 14.61 -1.86 -21.99
N PRO A 14 14.95 -0.76 -21.29
CA PRO A 14 15.50 -0.87 -19.96
C PRO A 14 14.57 -1.76 -19.13
N ALA A 15 15.11 -2.88 -18.67
CA ALA A 15 14.35 -3.98 -18.10
C ALA A 15 13.46 -3.48 -16.97
N ARG A 16 12.29 -4.10 -16.84
CA ARG A 16 11.41 -3.93 -15.70
C ARG A 16 12.22 -4.31 -14.44
N ASP A 17 12.21 -3.50 -13.39
CA ASP A 17 13.00 -3.76 -12.19
C ASP A 17 12.35 -4.88 -11.36
N PRO A 18 12.97 -6.08 -11.26
CA PRO A 18 12.38 -7.21 -10.54
C PRO A 18 12.21 -6.93 -9.04
N LEU A 19 13.08 -6.09 -8.45
CA LEU A 19 12.97 -5.73 -7.04
C LEU A 19 11.68 -4.94 -6.80
N LEU A 20 11.42 -3.91 -7.61
CA LEU A 20 10.24 -3.06 -7.45
C LEU A 20 8.93 -3.83 -7.68
N ASP A 21 8.93 -4.76 -8.62
CA ASP A 21 7.78 -5.64 -8.86
C ASP A 21 7.56 -6.61 -7.68
N LEU A 22 8.63 -7.21 -7.14
CA LEU A 22 8.55 -8.05 -5.95
C LEU A 22 8.06 -7.26 -4.73
N LEU A 23 8.62 -6.07 -4.47
CA LEU A 23 8.22 -5.24 -3.33
C LEU A 23 6.75 -4.81 -3.41
N ARG A 24 6.24 -4.50 -4.61
CA ARG A 24 4.81 -4.23 -4.81
C ARG A 24 3.95 -5.45 -4.48
N ALA A 25 4.36 -6.62 -4.96
CA ALA A 25 3.65 -7.88 -4.72
C ALA A 25 3.64 -8.23 -3.22
N VAL A 26 4.81 -8.19 -2.57
CA VAL A 26 4.96 -8.43 -1.13
C VAL A 26 4.13 -7.43 -0.34
N GLY A 27 4.18 -6.13 -0.67
CA GLY A 27 3.38 -5.11 0.00
C GLY A 27 1.87 -5.38 -0.14
N THR A 28 1.41 -5.79 -1.32
CA THR A 28 -0.01 -6.15 -1.52
C THR A 28 -0.41 -7.36 -0.67
N VAL A 29 0.41 -8.43 -0.66
CA VAL A 29 0.13 -9.61 0.17
C VAL A 29 0.19 -9.28 1.66
N ALA A 30 1.18 -8.52 2.09
CA ALA A 30 1.35 -8.13 3.49
C ALA A 30 0.16 -7.32 4.00
N VAL A 31 -0.37 -6.38 3.20
CA VAL A 31 -1.61 -5.65 3.53
C VAL A 31 -2.79 -6.61 3.68
N VAL A 32 -2.97 -7.57 2.77
CA VAL A 32 -4.07 -8.55 2.87
C VAL A 32 -3.91 -9.41 4.13
N VAL A 33 -2.71 -9.92 4.38
CA VAL A 33 -2.41 -10.76 5.56
C VAL A 33 -2.62 -9.98 6.85
N ALA A 34 -2.16 -8.73 6.91
CA ALA A 34 -2.36 -7.84 8.04
C ALA A 34 -3.85 -7.68 8.36
N HIS A 35 -4.66 -7.30 7.38
CA HIS A 35 -6.08 -7.08 7.59
C HIS A 35 -6.82 -8.37 7.95
N TRP A 36 -6.43 -9.53 7.44
CA TRP A 36 -7.06 -10.80 7.81
C TRP A 36 -6.60 -11.33 9.17
N LEU A 37 -5.48 -10.83 9.70
CA LEU A 37 -4.98 -11.17 11.03
C LEU A 37 -5.49 -10.24 12.13
N MET A 38 -5.76 -8.98 11.82
CA MET A 38 -6.16 -7.97 12.82
C MET A 38 -7.50 -8.23 13.52
N PRO A 39 -8.61 -8.59 12.85
CA PRO A 39 -9.92 -8.52 13.47
C PRO A 39 -10.22 -9.73 14.33
N GLN A 40 -10.48 -9.48 15.61
CA GLN A 40 -11.26 -10.32 16.49
C GLN A 40 -12.68 -9.75 16.50
N VAL A 41 -13.66 -10.55 16.07
CA VAL A 41 -15.06 -10.12 15.97
C VAL A 41 -15.95 -11.05 16.77
N ALA A 42 -16.80 -10.46 17.61
CA ALA A 42 -17.87 -11.15 18.30
C ALA A 42 -19.21 -10.43 18.09
N TRP A 43 -20.28 -11.19 18.04
CA TRP A 43 -21.64 -10.71 17.81
C TRP A 43 -22.55 -11.06 18.98
N ASP A 44 -23.10 -10.04 19.65
CA ASP A 44 -23.95 -10.23 20.84
C ASP A 44 -25.46 -10.29 20.54
N GLY A 45 -25.85 -10.18 19.26
CA GLY A 45 -27.24 -10.11 18.83
C GLY A 45 -27.70 -8.71 18.41
N SER A 46 -27.01 -7.67 18.87
CA SER A 46 -27.30 -6.26 18.56
C SER A 46 -26.12 -5.52 17.96
N ASP A 47 -24.94 -5.67 18.55
CA ASP A 47 -23.74 -4.93 18.21
C ASP A 47 -22.61 -5.87 17.75
N MET A 48 -21.91 -5.45 16.70
CA MET A 48 -20.70 -6.14 16.24
C MET A 48 -19.48 -5.52 16.89
N SER A 49 -18.90 -6.23 17.86
CA SER A 49 -17.63 -5.83 18.45
C SER A 49 -16.49 -6.19 17.51
N VAL A 50 -15.67 -5.21 17.12
CA VAL A 50 -14.48 -5.43 16.27
C VAL A 50 -13.27 -4.90 17.01
N VAL A 51 -12.39 -5.81 17.44
CA VAL A 51 -11.16 -5.48 18.15
C VAL A 51 -9.96 -5.82 17.27
N ASN A 52 -8.95 -4.96 17.29
CA ASN A 52 -7.66 -5.26 16.66
C ASN A 52 -6.81 -6.10 17.61
N VAL A 53 -6.67 -7.39 17.28
CA VAL A 53 -5.93 -8.39 18.04
C VAL A 53 -4.44 -8.05 18.18
N LEU A 54 -3.90 -7.23 17.29
CA LEU A 54 -2.51 -6.79 17.39
C LEU A 54 -2.28 -5.78 18.53
N GLY A 55 -3.36 -5.32 19.18
CA GLY A 55 -3.30 -4.35 20.29
C GLY A 55 -3.08 -4.98 21.63
N SER A 56 -3.28 -6.29 21.72
CA SER A 56 -3.04 -7.08 22.91
C SER A 56 -1.72 -7.84 22.80
N GLY A 57 -1.10 -8.08 23.96
CA GLY A 57 0.12 -8.86 24.09
C GLY A 57 1.29 -8.32 23.22
N PRO A 58 2.08 -9.19 22.58
CA PRO A 58 3.22 -8.79 21.75
C PRO A 58 2.84 -8.35 20.33
N GLY A 59 1.54 -8.19 20.03
CA GLY A 59 1.05 -7.92 18.68
C GLY A 59 1.53 -6.63 18.05
N TRP A 60 1.85 -5.62 18.86
CA TRP A 60 2.37 -4.34 18.39
C TRP A 60 3.69 -4.49 17.62
N VAL A 61 4.53 -5.48 17.96
CA VAL A 61 5.78 -5.75 17.23
C VAL A 61 5.49 -6.19 15.79
N VAL A 62 4.42 -6.96 15.59
CA VAL A 62 4.02 -7.42 14.26
C VAL A 62 3.69 -6.22 13.37
N THR A 63 3.10 -5.16 13.93
CA THR A 63 2.75 -3.93 13.20
C THR A 63 3.97 -3.28 12.54
N TRP A 64 5.17 -3.41 13.10
CA TRP A 64 6.40 -2.85 12.51
C TRP A 64 6.77 -3.57 11.22
N LEU A 65 6.51 -4.88 11.15
CA LEU A 65 6.83 -5.70 9.98
C LEU A 65 5.76 -5.56 8.88
N ILE A 66 4.48 -5.54 9.27
CA ILE A 66 3.36 -5.58 8.32
C ILE A 66 2.90 -4.19 7.87
N GLN A 67 3.35 -3.11 8.52
CA GLN A 67 3.05 -1.74 8.08
C GLN A 67 3.88 -1.38 6.85
N VAL A 68 3.49 -1.90 5.70
CA VAL A 68 4.23 -1.85 4.43
C VAL A 68 3.91 -0.64 3.54
N ILE A 69 3.07 0.28 4.01
CA ILE A 69 2.70 1.50 3.28
C ILE A 69 3.93 2.33 2.84
N PRO A 70 4.98 2.51 3.67
CA PRO A 70 6.22 3.15 3.24
C PRO A 70 6.82 2.55 1.97
N LEU A 71 6.96 1.22 1.91
CA LEU A 71 7.47 0.51 0.73
C LEU A 71 6.59 0.73 -0.50
N MET A 72 5.28 0.74 -0.31
CA MET A 72 4.34 0.94 -1.41
C MET A 72 4.48 2.33 -2.03
N PHE A 73 4.64 3.38 -1.21
CA PHE A 73 4.91 4.74 -1.73
C PHE A 73 6.30 4.86 -2.36
N PHE A 74 7.32 4.23 -1.79
CA PHE A 74 8.64 4.13 -2.40
C PHE A 74 8.59 3.52 -3.82
N VAL A 75 7.93 2.36 -3.96
CA VAL A 75 7.76 1.71 -5.26
C VAL A 75 6.93 2.56 -6.23
N ALA A 76 5.90 3.26 -5.72
CA ALA A 76 5.08 4.16 -6.52
C ALA A 76 5.90 5.33 -7.07
N GLY A 77 6.76 5.93 -6.26
CA GLY A 77 7.64 7.03 -6.66
C GLY A 77 8.66 6.58 -7.70
N ALA A 78 9.34 5.46 -7.48
CA ALA A 78 10.28 4.89 -8.44
C ALA A 78 9.61 4.59 -9.80
N ALA A 79 8.39 4.05 -9.77
CA ALA A 79 7.61 3.79 -10.97
C ALA A 79 7.18 5.07 -11.70
N THR A 80 6.80 6.12 -10.97
CA THR A 80 6.44 7.43 -11.56
C THR A 80 7.66 8.07 -12.21
N PHE A 81 8.80 8.15 -11.52
CA PHE A 81 10.05 8.69 -12.05
C PHE A 81 10.47 7.97 -13.34
N GLY A 82 10.49 6.62 -13.29
CA GLY A 82 10.84 5.81 -14.44
C GLY A 82 9.88 5.98 -15.63
N GLN A 83 8.57 6.12 -15.39
CA GLN A 83 7.58 6.35 -16.46
C GLN A 83 7.76 7.72 -17.12
N VAL A 84 7.90 8.78 -16.32
CA VAL A 84 8.09 10.15 -16.84
C VAL A 84 9.36 10.25 -17.67
N ARG A 85 10.47 9.64 -17.22
CA ARG A 85 11.72 9.61 -17.99
C ARG A 85 11.63 8.81 -19.29
N ARG A 86 10.92 7.68 -19.28
CA ARG A 86 10.79 6.80 -20.47
C ARG A 86 9.80 7.33 -21.50
N ARG A 87 8.78 8.09 -21.07
CA ARG A 87 7.72 8.63 -21.91
C ARG A 87 7.36 10.06 -21.49
N PRO A 88 8.19 11.04 -21.88
CA PRO A 88 7.85 12.44 -21.67
C PRO A 88 6.53 12.77 -22.35
N ALA A 89 5.61 13.37 -21.60
CA ALA A 89 4.30 13.80 -22.08
C ALA A 89 3.83 15.00 -21.25
N PRO A 90 2.91 15.83 -21.78
CA PRO A 90 2.24 16.84 -20.97
C PRO A 90 1.67 16.26 -19.69
N TRP A 91 1.81 16.98 -18.58
CA TRP A 91 1.43 16.48 -17.26
C TRP A 91 -0.06 16.09 -17.16
N SER A 92 -0.93 16.87 -17.82
CA SER A 92 -2.36 16.58 -17.91
C SER A 92 -2.66 15.23 -18.59
N GLN A 93 -1.90 14.88 -19.64
CA GLN A 93 -2.04 13.61 -20.33
C GLN A 93 -1.56 12.44 -19.44
N PHE A 94 -0.43 12.63 -18.75
CA PHE A 94 0.10 11.65 -17.80
C PHE A 94 -0.92 11.38 -16.68
N MET A 95 -1.43 12.44 -16.04
CA MET A 95 -2.43 12.35 -14.98
C MET A 95 -3.72 11.69 -15.47
N GLY A 96 -4.26 12.15 -16.60
CA GLY A 96 -5.48 11.59 -17.17
C GLY A 96 -5.37 10.09 -17.47
N ALA A 97 -4.21 9.63 -17.94
CA ALA A 97 -3.99 8.21 -18.18
C ALA A 97 -3.95 7.37 -16.89
N ARG A 98 -3.44 7.92 -15.79
CA ARG A 98 -3.42 7.25 -14.47
C ARG A 98 -4.80 7.25 -13.84
N LEU A 99 -5.51 8.37 -13.86
CA LEU A 99 -6.86 8.48 -13.30
C LEU A 99 -7.87 7.61 -14.05
N ARG A 100 -7.83 7.54 -15.38
CA ARG A 100 -8.71 6.64 -16.16
C ARG A 100 -8.50 5.15 -15.84
N ARG A 101 -7.34 4.78 -15.32
CA ARG A 101 -7.06 3.41 -14.83
C ARG A 101 -7.59 3.18 -13.43
N LEU A 102 -7.64 4.23 -12.62
CA LEU A 102 -7.90 4.14 -11.20
C LEU A 102 -9.38 4.35 -10.84
N VAL A 103 -10.03 5.32 -11.48
CA VAL A 103 -11.40 5.71 -11.18
C VAL A 103 -12.40 4.56 -11.40
N PRO A 104 -12.38 3.79 -12.51
CA PRO A 104 -13.41 2.78 -12.71
C PRO A 104 -13.44 1.67 -11.64
N PRO A 105 -12.31 1.04 -11.25
CA PRO A 105 -12.31 0.06 -10.16
C PRO A 105 -12.83 0.63 -8.84
N VAL A 106 -12.43 1.86 -8.49
CA VAL A 106 -12.87 2.53 -7.25
C VAL A 106 -14.36 2.86 -7.29
N ALA A 107 -14.86 3.35 -8.42
CA ALA A 107 -16.27 3.68 -8.60
C ALA A 107 -17.15 2.42 -8.50
N VAL A 108 -16.72 1.30 -9.09
CA VAL A 108 -17.43 0.01 -8.97
C VAL A 108 -17.42 -0.48 -7.52
N PHE A 109 -16.28 -0.39 -6.83
CA PHE A 109 -16.20 -0.75 -5.41
C PHE A 109 -17.14 0.10 -4.55
N ALA A 110 -17.07 1.42 -4.69
CA ALA A 110 -17.91 2.36 -3.94
C ALA A 110 -19.41 2.17 -4.23
N GLY A 111 -19.77 2.02 -5.51
CA GLY A 111 -21.14 1.75 -5.94
C GLY A 111 -21.66 0.41 -5.40
N THR A 112 -20.80 -0.62 -5.37
CA THR A 112 -21.17 -1.93 -4.79
C THR A 112 -21.47 -1.80 -3.30
N TRP A 113 -20.60 -1.13 -2.53
CA TRP A 113 -20.84 -0.92 -1.10
C TRP A 113 -22.06 -0.05 -0.81
N LEU A 114 -22.36 0.95 -1.65
CA LEU A 114 -23.58 1.73 -1.54
C LEU A 114 -24.83 0.86 -1.70
N VAL A 115 -24.83 -0.04 -2.69
CA VAL A 115 -25.92 -1.00 -2.90
C VAL A 115 -26.01 -2.00 -1.76
N LEU A 116 -24.88 -2.58 -1.32
CA LEU A 116 -24.85 -3.55 -0.22
C LEU A 116 -25.35 -2.95 1.09
N ARG A 117 -24.99 -1.70 1.41
CA ARG A 117 -25.48 -0.99 2.60
C ARG A 117 -27.01 -0.91 2.64
N ALA A 118 -27.66 -0.72 1.49
CA ALA A 118 -29.12 -0.65 1.40
C ALA A 118 -29.80 -2.02 1.29
N ALA A 119 -29.19 -2.96 0.57
CA ALA A 119 -29.80 -4.25 0.25
C ALA A 119 -29.68 -5.29 1.36
N LEU A 120 -28.54 -5.35 2.07
CA LEU A 120 -28.29 -6.39 3.07
C LEU A 120 -29.29 -6.37 4.25
N PRO A 121 -29.68 -5.21 4.81
CA PRO A 121 -30.73 -5.15 5.83
C PRO A 121 -32.07 -5.69 5.35
N ALA A 122 -32.46 -5.36 4.10
CA ALA A 122 -33.70 -5.86 3.50
C ALA A 122 -33.69 -7.39 3.27
N LEU A 123 -32.51 -8.00 3.24
CA LEU A 123 -32.31 -9.46 3.15
C LEU A 123 -32.18 -10.12 4.53
N GLY A 124 -32.39 -9.38 5.62
CA GLY A 124 -32.36 -9.90 7.00
C GLY A 124 -30.98 -9.91 7.65
N VAL A 125 -29.97 -9.26 7.05
CA VAL A 125 -28.66 -9.07 7.72
C VAL A 125 -28.78 -7.95 8.76
N PRO A 126 -28.29 -8.13 9.99
CA PRO A 126 -28.37 -7.12 11.03
C PRO A 126 -27.75 -5.77 10.60
N GLU A 127 -28.49 -4.67 10.82
CA GLU A 127 -28.06 -3.33 10.40
C GLU A 127 -26.72 -2.91 11.02
N GLY A 128 -26.50 -3.21 12.29
CA GLY A 128 -25.23 -2.90 12.98
C GLY A 128 -24.01 -3.56 12.32
N ALA A 129 -24.14 -4.83 11.91
CA ALA A 129 -23.06 -5.53 11.19
C ALA A 129 -22.79 -4.89 9.81
N VAL A 130 -23.84 -4.50 9.10
CA VAL A 130 -23.73 -3.83 7.79
C VAL A 130 -23.08 -2.45 7.95
N GLU A 131 -23.46 -1.69 8.97
CA GLU A 131 -22.92 -0.36 9.25
C GLU A 131 -21.42 -0.40 9.58
N VAL A 132 -20.99 -1.33 10.43
CA VAL A 132 -19.58 -1.54 10.75
C VAL A 132 -18.79 -1.86 9.48
N ALA A 133 -19.26 -2.83 8.67
CA ALA A 133 -18.58 -3.22 7.44
C ALA A 133 -18.54 -2.08 6.41
N ALA A 134 -19.66 -1.36 6.23
CA ALA A 134 -19.78 -0.22 5.30
C ALA A 134 -18.96 1.00 5.75
N THR A 135 -18.62 1.10 7.03
CA THR A 135 -17.73 2.14 7.56
C THR A 135 -16.27 1.79 7.37
N ILE A 136 -15.88 0.53 7.60
CA ILE A 136 -14.47 0.10 7.53
C ILE A 136 -14.03 -0.13 6.07
N ALA A 137 -14.87 -0.73 5.21
CA ALA A 137 -14.46 -1.08 3.85
C ALA A 137 -13.95 0.12 3.04
N PRO A 138 -14.62 1.29 3.03
CA PRO A 138 -14.14 2.44 2.28
C PRO A 138 -12.90 3.10 2.89
N GLN A 139 -12.60 2.87 4.17
CA GLN A 139 -11.43 3.48 4.82
C GLN A 139 -10.18 3.17 4.04
N LEU A 140 -10.02 1.96 3.48
CA LEU A 140 -8.85 1.59 2.68
C LEU A 140 -8.52 2.63 1.60
N LEU A 141 -9.54 3.27 0.99
CA LEU A 141 -9.39 4.26 -0.08
C LEU A 141 -8.56 5.49 0.32
N TRP A 142 -8.35 5.74 1.61
CA TRP A 142 -7.50 6.84 2.09
C TRP A 142 -6.07 6.77 1.51
N TYR A 143 -5.47 5.56 1.49
CA TYR A 143 -4.14 5.33 0.92
C TYR A 143 -4.12 5.73 -0.55
N LEU A 144 -5.20 5.41 -1.27
CA LEU A 144 -5.32 5.76 -2.67
C LEU A 144 -5.52 7.26 -2.88
N GLY A 145 -6.27 7.92 -2.00
CA GLY A 145 -6.38 9.38 -1.98
C GLY A 145 -5.02 10.04 -1.86
N ILE A 146 -4.20 9.61 -0.90
CA ILE A 146 -2.82 10.11 -0.74
C ILE A 146 -1.96 9.78 -1.96
N TYR A 147 -2.10 8.59 -2.54
CA TYR A 147 -1.41 8.25 -3.78
C TYR A 147 -1.75 9.22 -4.91
N VAL A 148 -3.02 9.61 -5.07
CA VAL A 148 -3.44 10.60 -6.07
C VAL A 148 -2.87 11.98 -5.75
N VAL A 149 -2.83 12.39 -4.48
CA VAL A 149 -2.21 13.67 -4.06
C VAL A 149 -0.72 13.70 -4.39
N LEU A 150 0.03 12.65 -4.03
CA LEU A 150 1.46 12.54 -4.36
C LEU A 150 1.68 12.46 -5.87
N LEU A 151 0.82 11.73 -6.56
CA LEU A 151 0.86 11.68 -8.02
C LEU A 151 0.66 13.08 -8.57
N ALA A 152 -0.36 13.84 -8.16
CA ALA A 152 -0.62 15.22 -8.60
C ALA A 152 0.55 16.16 -8.30
N ALA A 153 1.13 16.05 -7.10
CA ALA A 153 2.31 16.81 -6.68
C ALA A 153 3.60 16.38 -7.39
N SER A 154 3.61 15.24 -8.10
CA SER A 154 4.84 14.68 -8.69
C SER A 154 5.49 15.63 -9.70
N HIS A 155 4.74 16.48 -10.41
CA HIS A 155 5.35 17.48 -11.29
C HIS A 155 6.27 18.42 -10.52
N GLY A 156 5.79 18.96 -9.40
CA GLY A 156 6.56 19.83 -8.50
C GLY A 156 7.66 19.07 -7.78
N LEU A 157 7.37 17.87 -7.26
CA LEU A 157 8.37 17.03 -6.57
C LEU A 157 9.51 16.61 -7.51
N LEU A 158 9.24 16.34 -8.78
CA LEU A 158 10.26 16.03 -9.79
C LEU A 158 11.11 17.27 -10.11
N ALA A 159 10.49 18.44 -10.25
CA ALA A 159 11.22 19.70 -10.47
C ALA A 159 12.09 20.08 -9.27
N TRP A 160 11.59 19.87 -8.04
CA TRP A 160 12.34 19.99 -6.80
C TRP A 160 13.52 19.03 -6.79
N TYR A 161 13.24 17.73 -6.97
CA TYR A 161 14.24 16.67 -6.95
C TYR A 161 15.34 16.87 -8.00
N ALA A 162 15.00 17.35 -9.21
CA ALA A 162 15.99 17.65 -10.24
C ALA A 162 17.00 18.72 -9.82
N LYS A 163 16.60 19.67 -8.97
CA LYS A 163 17.46 20.76 -8.45
C LYS A 163 18.26 20.33 -7.22
N THR A 164 17.64 19.55 -6.32
CA THR A 164 18.18 19.29 -4.99
C THR A 164 18.75 17.88 -4.82
N GLY A 165 18.41 16.94 -5.69
CA GLY A 165 18.76 15.52 -5.57
C GLY A 165 18.34 14.92 -4.22
N VAL A 166 19.22 14.07 -3.66
CA VAL A 166 19.00 13.37 -2.38
C VAL A 166 18.87 14.33 -1.19
N VAL A 167 19.51 15.50 -1.24
CA VAL A 167 19.39 16.52 -0.18
C VAL A 167 17.94 17.00 -0.06
N GLY A 168 17.23 17.15 -1.18
CA GLY A 168 15.82 17.51 -1.16
C GLY A 168 14.92 16.43 -0.58
N VAL A 169 15.30 15.15 -0.73
CA VAL A 169 14.59 14.02 -0.08
C VAL A 169 14.79 14.11 1.43
N ALA A 170 16.04 14.32 1.89
CA ALA A 170 16.35 14.50 3.30
C ALA A 170 15.62 15.72 3.90
N ALA A 171 15.50 16.82 3.15
CA ALA A 171 14.76 18.01 3.56
C ALA A 171 13.27 17.74 3.79
N ILE A 172 12.63 16.89 2.98
CA ILE A 172 11.23 16.47 3.21
C ILE A 172 11.11 15.66 4.51
N GLY A 173 12.05 14.76 4.78
CA GLY A 173 12.10 14.02 6.04
C GLY A 173 12.34 14.92 7.26
N ALA A 174 13.23 15.90 7.14
CA ALA A 174 13.48 16.91 8.17
C ALA A 174 12.25 17.80 8.42
N ALA A 175 11.52 18.18 7.37
CA ALA A 175 10.27 18.92 7.51
C ALA A 175 9.21 18.10 8.27
N ALA A 176 9.11 16.79 8.02
CA ALA A 176 8.21 15.91 8.77
C ALA A 176 8.57 15.81 10.26
N LEU A 177 9.87 15.77 10.57
CA LEU A 177 10.38 15.87 11.94
C LEU A 177 9.99 17.21 12.60
N CYS A 178 10.20 18.33 11.90
CA CYS A 178 9.83 19.65 12.42
C CYS A 178 8.33 19.75 12.72
N VAL A 179 7.47 19.15 11.88
CA VAL A 179 6.02 19.09 12.14
C VAL A 179 5.72 18.36 13.43
N ASP A 180 6.34 17.21 13.68
CA ASP A 180 6.11 16.47 14.93
C ASP A 180 6.69 17.20 16.16
N VAL A 181 7.83 17.86 16.02
CA VAL A 181 8.39 18.71 17.09
C VAL A 181 7.43 19.85 17.44
N LEU A 182 6.83 20.51 16.45
CA LEU A 182 5.82 21.55 16.69
C LEU A 182 4.53 20.97 17.28
N ARG A 183 4.08 19.82 16.78
CA ARG A 183 2.87 19.14 17.22
C ARG A 183 2.96 18.71 18.68
N PHE A 184 4.07 18.10 19.10
CA PHE A 184 4.22 17.49 20.42
C PHE A 184 5.01 18.37 21.41
N GLY A 185 5.89 19.24 20.93
CA GLY A 185 6.73 20.10 21.77
C GLY A 185 6.22 21.54 21.94
N ALA A 186 5.42 22.04 20.99
CA ALA A 186 4.87 23.40 21.02
C ALA A 186 3.32 23.44 21.07
N ASP A 187 2.68 22.29 21.29
CA ASP A 187 1.22 22.12 21.42
C ASP A 187 0.41 22.76 20.27
N VAL A 188 0.89 22.59 19.03
CA VAL A 188 0.19 23.04 17.81
C VAL A 188 -0.37 21.83 17.05
N PRO A 189 -1.43 21.16 17.54
CA PRO A 189 -1.83 19.84 17.05
C PRO A 189 -2.20 19.83 15.56
N HIS A 190 -2.75 20.93 15.04
CA HIS A 190 -3.23 21.03 13.66
C HIS A 190 -2.10 20.97 12.61
N VAL A 191 -0.85 21.33 12.97
CA VAL A 191 0.27 21.21 12.03
C VAL A 191 0.58 19.75 11.66
N GLY A 192 0.17 18.79 12.51
CA GLY A 192 0.31 17.37 12.25
C GLY A 192 -0.31 16.91 10.94
N LEU A 193 -1.33 17.61 10.43
CA LEU A 193 -1.94 17.30 9.14
C LEU A 193 -0.95 17.44 7.97
N ALA A 194 0.09 18.28 8.09
CA ALA A 194 1.13 18.38 7.07
C ALA A 194 1.88 17.05 6.87
N ASN A 195 1.98 16.21 7.91
CA ASN A 195 2.60 14.90 7.81
C ASN A 195 1.78 13.88 7.00
N LEU A 196 0.48 14.14 6.75
CA LEU A 196 -0.27 13.36 5.74
C LEU A 196 0.33 13.48 4.34
N PHE A 197 1.07 14.55 4.06
CA PHE A 197 1.82 14.69 2.81
C PHE A 197 3.30 14.37 2.98
N LEU A 198 3.98 15.01 3.96
CA LEU A 198 5.44 14.98 4.06
C LEU A 198 6.02 13.59 4.29
N VAL A 199 5.43 12.79 5.19
CA VAL A 199 5.93 11.45 5.51
C VAL A 199 5.86 10.53 4.28
N TRP A 200 4.75 10.58 3.54
CA TRP A 200 4.59 9.76 2.34
C TRP A 200 5.36 10.33 1.15
N ALA A 201 5.49 11.66 1.05
CA ALA A 201 6.35 12.31 0.06
C ALA A 201 7.82 11.95 0.27
N PHE A 202 8.27 11.78 1.51
CA PHE A 202 9.61 11.29 1.83
C PHE A 202 9.84 9.89 1.24
N ALA A 203 8.97 8.93 1.58
CA ALA A 203 9.05 7.57 1.03
C ALA A 203 8.96 7.56 -0.50
N TYR A 204 8.05 8.35 -1.07
CA TYR A 204 7.85 8.46 -2.52
C TYR A 204 9.07 9.06 -3.24
N THR A 205 9.67 10.12 -2.71
CA THR A 205 10.86 10.76 -3.31
C THR A 205 12.15 9.96 -3.09
N LEU A 206 12.24 9.14 -2.04
CA LEU A 206 13.27 8.07 -1.97
C LEU A 206 13.17 7.13 -3.18
N GLY A 207 11.96 6.85 -3.66
CA GLY A 207 11.73 6.10 -4.89
C GLY A 207 12.33 6.79 -6.13
N PHE A 208 12.29 8.12 -6.20
CA PHE A 208 12.95 8.88 -7.27
C PHE A 208 14.47 8.69 -7.19
N ALA A 209 15.05 8.82 -5.99
CA ALA A 209 16.48 8.63 -5.78
C ALA A 209 16.96 7.21 -6.11
N TYR A 210 16.13 6.21 -5.85
CA TYR A 210 16.39 4.84 -6.28
C TYR A 210 16.40 4.72 -7.81
N ALA A 211 15.35 5.19 -8.47
CA ALA A 211 15.19 5.08 -9.92
C ALA A 211 16.18 5.97 -10.72
N ASP A 212 16.68 7.05 -10.12
CA ASP A 212 17.76 7.89 -10.66
C ASP A 212 19.15 7.26 -10.49
N GLY A 213 19.26 6.15 -9.75
CA GLY A 213 20.54 5.49 -9.46
C GLY A 213 21.36 6.19 -8.38
N ARG A 214 20.85 7.25 -7.75
CA ARG A 214 21.56 7.98 -6.67
C ARG A 214 21.59 7.24 -5.34
N LEU A 215 20.85 6.14 -5.21
CA LEU A 215 20.92 5.19 -4.11
C LEU A 215 21.73 3.92 -4.46
N SER A 216 22.66 4.00 -5.43
CA SER A 216 23.60 2.90 -5.75
C SER A 216 24.70 2.73 -4.68
N TRP A 217 24.32 2.78 -3.41
CA TRP A 217 25.23 2.65 -2.29
C TRP A 217 25.53 1.18 -2.00
N SER A 218 26.62 0.93 -1.27
CA SER A 218 26.97 -0.42 -0.85
C SER A 218 25.85 -1.03 0.01
N SER A 219 25.68 -2.35 -0.02
CA SER A 219 24.74 -3.05 0.88
C SER A 219 25.01 -2.75 2.35
N ARG A 220 26.27 -2.50 2.73
CA ARG A 220 26.65 -2.12 4.10
C ARG A 220 26.12 -0.74 4.48
N THR A 221 26.23 0.24 3.58
CA THR A 221 25.69 1.59 3.78
C THR A 221 24.17 1.55 3.91
N CYS A 222 23.49 0.78 3.05
CA CYS A 222 22.04 0.60 3.15
C CYS A 222 21.66 -0.11 4.46
N ALA A 223 22.38 -1.16 4.85
CA ALA A 223 22.15 -1.84 6.13
C ALA A 223 22.36 -0.90 7.33
N ALA A 224 23.38 -0.03 7.29
CA ALA A 224 23.62 0.97 8.34
C ALA A 224 22.48 2.00 8.43
N LEU A 225 21.94 2.45 7.29
CA LEU A 225 20.78 3.36 7.27
C LEU A 225 19.49 2.68 7.74
N ALA A 226 19.30 1.41 7.41
CA ALA A 226 18.19 0.62 7.93
C ALA A 226 18.31 0.44 9.46
N ALA A 227 19.52 0.15 9.95
CA ALA A 227 19.79 0.06 11.38
C ALA A 227 19.61 1.40 12.10
N ALA A 228 20.05 2.52 11.51
CA ALA A 228 19.81 3.86 12.04
C ALA A 228 18.31 4.19 12.10
N GLY A 229 17.54 3.80 11.08
CA GLY A 229 16.08 3.89 11.09
C GLY A 229 15.46 3.05 12.22
N LEU A 230 15.96 1.84 12.44
CA LEU A 230 15.46 0.96 13.50
C LEU A 230 15.76 1.51 14.89
N VAL A 231 16.99 1.98 15.12
CA VAL A 231 17.38 2.65 16.37
C VAL A 231 16.54 3.90 16.59
N GLY A 232 16.38 4.73 15.55
CA GLY A 232 15.53 5.92 15.63
C GLY A 232 14.07 5.59 15.97
N LEU A 233 13.52 4.53 15.39
CA LEU A 233 12.17 4.04 15.69
C LEU A 233 12.06 3.56 17.15
N VAL A 234 13.00 2.74 17.60
CA VAL A 234 13.05 2.25 19.00
C VAL A 234 13.15 3.42 19.97
N VAL A 235 14.03 4.39 19.73
CA VAL A 235 14.18 5.58 20.57
C VAL A 235 12.88 6.41 20.58
N ALA A 236 12.27 6.61 19.40
CA ALA A 236 11.02 7.35 19.28
C ALA A 236 9.91 6.74 20.14
N VAL A 237 9.70 5.43 20.09
CA VAL A 237 8.59 4.78 20.83
C VAL A 237 8.88 4.51 22.31
N THR A 238 10.16 4.51 22.72
CA THR A 238 10.55 4.21 24.12
C THR A 238 10.79 5.46 24.96
N VAL A 239 11.30 6.53 24.33
CA VAL A 239 11.63 7.80 24.99
C VAL A 239 10.74 8.94 24.50
N GLY A 240 10.30 8.88 23.24
CA GLY A 240 9.44 9.91 22.66
C GLY A 240 7.95 9.71 22.98
N PRO A 241 7.09 10.65 22.53
CA PRO A 241 5.65 10.63 22.82
C PRO A 241 4.88 9.60 21.97
N TYR A 242 5.56 8.75 21.21
CA TYR A 242 4.94 7.95 20.16
C TYR A 242 4.45 6.59 20.68
N PRO A 243 3.24 6.14 20.28
CA PRO A 243 2.77 4.80 20.57
C PRO A 243 3.71 3.72 20.04
N LEU A 244 3.73 2.56 20.71
CA LEU A 244 4.50 1.39 20.27
C LEU A 244 4.01 0.86 18.91
N SER A 245 2.70 0.96 18.65
CA SER A 245 2.08 0.39 17.45
C SER A 245 2.19 1.32 16.24
N MET A 246 2.48 0.74 15.07
CA MET A 246 2.50 1.46 13.80
C MET A 246 1.12 1.56 13.14
N VAL A 247 0.08 1.06 13.79
CA VAL A 247 -1.33 1.19 13.41
C VAL A 247 -2.15 1.66 14.61
N GLY A 248 -3.36 2.18 14.39
CA GLY A 248 -4.21 2.66 15.49
C GLY A 248 -4.70 1.50 16.36
N MET A 249 -4.49 1.60 17.67
CA MET A 249 -4.89 0.59 18.64
C MET A 249 -5.87 1.18 19.67
N PRO A 250 -6.80 0.37 20.21
CA PRO A 250 -7.60 0.78 21.36
C PRO A 250 -6.70 1.14 22.55
N GLY A 251 -6.94 2.29 23.20
CA GLY A 251 -6.21 2.74 24.38
C GLY A 251 -5.03 3.68 24.11
N ASP A 252 -4.54 3.77 22.86
CA ASP A 252 -3.52 4.76 22.50
C ASP A 252 -4.15 6.16 22.37
N THR A 253 -3.44 7.19 22.84
CA THR A 253 -3.90 8.60 22.77
C THR A 253 -3.98 9.13 21.33
N PHE A 254 -3.17 8.59 20.43
CA PHE A 254 -3.22 8.85 19.00
C PHE A 254 -2.62 7.67 18.22
N SER A 255 -2.79 7.67 16.90
CA SER A 255 -2.17 6.67 16.02
C SER A 255 -0.97 7.25 15.29
N ASN A 256 0.12 6.47 15.17
CA ASN A 256 1.24 6.80 14.29
C ASN A 256 0.84 6.94 12.81
N MET A 257 -0.37 6.52 12.43
CA MET A 257 -0.95 6.67 11.08
C MET A 257 -1.89 7.87 10.94
N GLY A 258 -2.29 8.52 12.05
CA GLY A 258 -3.37 9.49 12.06
C GLY A 258 -3.11 10.69 12.99
N PRO A 259 -2.52 11.79 12.48
CA PRO A 259 -1.71 11.89 11.26
C PRO A 259 -0.39 11.11 11.34
N PRO A 260 0.24 10.75 10.19
CA PRO A 260 1.53 10.09 10.13
C PRO A 260 2.60 10.75 10.98
N THR A 261 3.43 9.96 11.65
CA THR A 261 4.50 10.47 12.52
C THR A 261 5.90 10.15 11.98
N LEU A 262 6.91 10.68 12.65
CA LEU A 262 8.33 10.37 12.44
C LEU A 262 8.61 8.87 12.55
N CYS A 263 7.84 8.11 13.33
CA CYS A 263 7.96 6.66 13.39
C CYS A 263 7.83 6.03 12.00
N LEU A 264 6.97 6.55 11.12
CA LEU A 264 6.81 6.07 9.76
C LEU A 264 7.94 6.52 8.82
N VAL A 265 8.58 7.66 9.11
CA VAL A 265 9.83 8.06 8.43
C VAL A 265 10.95 7.08 8.79
N ALA A 266 11.11 6.78 10.08
CA ALA A 266 12.08 5.81 10.56
C ALA A 266 11.82 4.41 9.99
N LEU A 267 10.55 3.98 9.97
CA LEU A 267 10.14 2.72 9.35
C LEU A 267 10.39 2.69 7.84
N THR A 268 10.22 3.83 7.15
CA THR A 268 10.59 3.97 5.74
C THR A 268 12.08 3.67 5.54
N LEU A 269 12.95 4.20 6.40
CA LEU A 269 14.40 3.94 6.33
C LEU A 269 14.68 2.44 6.51
N VAL A 270 14.10 1.81 7.53
CA VAL A 270 14.24 0.37 7.81
C VAL A 270 13.87 -0.45 6.59
N GLN A 271 12.66 -0.24 6.07
CA GLN A 271 12.11 -1.08 5.01
C GLN A 271 12.78 -0.83 3.66
N VAL A 272 12.96 0.43 3.26
CA VAL A 272 13.55 0.77 1.96
C VAL A 272 15.02 0.37 1.92
N PHE A 273 15.82 0.80 2.88
CA PHE A 273 17.25 0.48 2.87
C PHE A 273 17.52 -0.98 3.22
N GLY A 274 16.67 -1.64 4.02
CA GLY A 274 16.71 -3.08 4.22
C GLY A 274 16.49 -3.85 2.91
N ALA A 275 15.46 -3.47 2.14
CA ALA A 275 15.18 -4.08 0.84
C ALA A 275 16.32 -3.84 -0.17
N VAL A 276 16.91 -2.64 -0.20
CA VAL A 276 18.04 -2.34 -1.09
C VAL A 276 19.31 -3.07 -0.66
N ALA A 277 19.60 -3.17 0.65
CA ALA A 277 20.71 -3.96 1.16
C ALA A 277 20.61 -5.44 0.75
N LEU A 278 19.37 -5.98 0.78
CA LEU A 278 19.02 -7.34 0.38
C LEU A 278 18.68 -7.49 -1.12
N ARG A 279 19.03 -6.51 -1.96
CA ARG A 279 18.67 -6.53 -3.39
C ARG A 279 19.10 -7.80 -4.10
N GLY A 280 20.31 -8.28 -3.86
CA GLY A 280 20.84 -9.51 -4.48
C GLY A 280 19.92 -10.72 -4.28
N PRO A 281 19.70 -11.19 -3.02
CA PRO A 281 18.82 -12.32 -2.76
C PRO A 281 17.36 -12.06 -3.16
N LEU A 282 16.85 -10.83 -2.99
CA LEU A 282 15.48 -10.50 -3.38
C LEU A 282 15.26 -10.56 -4.89
N VAL A 283 16.23 -10.11 -5.70
CA VAL A 283 16.16 -10.22 -7.16
C VAL A 283 16.28 -11.68 -7.60
N ALA A 284 17.16 -12.48 -6.98
CA ALA A 284 17.25 -13.92 -7.25
C ALA A 284 15.93 -14.64 -6.95
N LEU A 285 15.29 -14.30 -5.82
CA LEU A 285 13.96 -14.80 -5.48
C LEU A 285 12.92 -14.36 -6.52
N ALA A 286 12.90 -13.08 -6.90
CA ALA A 286 11.97 -12.54 -7.90
C ALA A 286 12.11 -13.22 -9.27
N GLN A 287 13.31 -13.68 -9.62
CA GLN A 287 13.60 -14.38 -10.88
C GLN A 287 13.27 -15.87 -10.83
N THR A 288 12.98 -16.43 -9.65
CA THR A 288 12.56 -17.82 -9.52
C THR A 288 11.23 -18.02 -10.29
N PRO A 289 11.10 -19.02 -11.20
CA PRO A 289 9.99 -19.07 -12.16
C PRO A 289 8.59 -19.06 -11.55
N TRP A 290 8.39 -19.70 -10.40
CA TRP A 290 7.09 -19.69 -9.73
C TRP A 290 6.81 -18.34 -9.03
N VAL A 291 7.82 -17.70 -8.46
CA VAL A 291 7.72 -16.35 -7.85
C VAL A 291 7.43 -15.33 -8.94
N ALA A 292 8.16 -15.35 -10.05
CA ALA A 292 7.95 -14.44 -11.17
C ALA A 292 6.52 -14.54 -11.71
N ARG A 293 5.98 -15.76 -11.84
CA ARG A 293 4.58 -15.99 -12.24
C ARG A 293 3.59 -15.44 -11.20
N ALA A 294 3.82 -15.69 -9.92
CA ALA A 294 2.97 -15.16 -8.85
C ALA A 294 2.98 -13.63 -8.79
N VAL A 295 4.16 -13.00 -8.86
CA VAL A 295 4.35 -11.55 -8.90
C VAL A 295 3.67 -10.96 -10.12
N ALA A 296 3.80 -11.58 -11.30
CA ALA A 296 3.14 -11.11 -12.52
C ALA A 296 1.60 -11.22 -12.42
N TRP A 297 1.09 -12.33 -11.89
CA TRP A 297 -0.34 -12.54 -11.68
C TRP A 297 -0.93 -11.51 -10.72
N LEU A 298 -0.25 -11.28 -9.59
CA LEU A 298 -0.69 -10.34 -8.57
C LEU A 298 -0.56 -8.90 -9.03
N SER A 299 0.54 -8.54 -9.70
CA SER A 299 0.74 -7.19 -10.25
C SER A 299 -0.31 -6.81 -11.30
N ALA A 300 -0.87 -7.78 -12.01
CA ALA A 300 -1.93 -7.55 -13.00
C ALA A 300 -3.32 -7.30 -12.36
N ARG A 301 -3.48 -7.66 -11.08
CA ARG A 301 -4.74 -7.66 -10.32
C ARG A 301 -4.63 -6.91 -9.00
N SER A 302 -3.57 -6.12 -8.82
CA SER A 302 -3.25 -5.55 -7.51
C SER A 302 -4.34 -4.60 -7.04
N MET A 303 -4.95 -3.85 -7.95
CA MET A 303 -6.04 -2.93 -7.60
C MET A 303 -7.28 -3.71 -7.17
N THR A 304 -7.66 -4.75 -7.91
CA THR A 304 -8.80 -5.60 -7.55
C THR A 304 -8.56 -6.30 -6.21
N VAL A 305 -7.39 -6.92 -6.00
CA VAL A 305 -7.07 -7.55 -4.70
C VAL A 305 -7.14 -6.54 -3.56
N TYR A 306 -6.54 -5.36 -3.74
CA TYR A 306 -6.54 -4.30 -2.73
C TYR A 306 -7.94 -3.77 -2.41
N LEU A 307 -8.83 -3.58 -3.39
CA LEU A 307 -10.18 -3.10 -3.12
C LEU A 307 -11.05 -4.16 -2.43
N TRP A 308 -10.94 -5.43 -2.83
CA TRP A 308 -11.91 -6.46 -2.45
C TRP A 308 -11.51 -7.34 -1.27
N HIS A 309 -10.26 -7.28 -0.78
CA HIS A 309 -9.80 -8.17 0.31
C HIS A 309 -10.54 -7.98 1.64
N LEU A 310 -10.93 -6.75 2.01
CA LEU A 310 -11.76 -6.51 3.18
C LEU A 310 -13.18 -7.01 2.96
N THR A 311 -13.74 -6.84 1.77
CA THR A 311 -15.06 -7.38 1.43
C THR A 311 -15.08 -8.91 1.52
N ALA A 312 -14.03 -9.58 1.03
CA ALA A 312 -13.88 -11.02 1.18
C ALA A 312 -13.88 -11.46 2.65
N MET A 313 -13.16 -10.72 3.49
CA MET A 313 -13.13 -10.95 4.93
C MET A 313 -14.49 -10.71 5.59
N PHE A 314 -15.20 -9.63 5.25
CA PHE A 314 -16.53 -9.34 5.81
C PHE A 314 -17.58 -10.37 5.41
N VAL A 315 -17.49 -10.94 4.21
CA VAL A 315 -18.34 -12.07 3.81
C VAL A 315 -18.10 -13.26 4.74
N VAL A 316 -16.84 -13.62 5.00
CA VAL A 316 -16.52 -14.75 5.90
C VAL A 316 -16.95 -14.44 7.34
N ILE A 317 -16.72 -13.21 7.84
CA ILE A 317 -17.19 -12.76 9.16
C ILE A 317 -18.71 -12.90 9.25
N GLY A 318 -19.46 -12.36 8.28
CA GLY A 318 -20.91 -12.41 8.28
C GLY A 318 -21.44 -13.84 8.24
N LEU A 319 -20.84 -14.71 7.42
CA LEU A 319 -21.23 -16.13 7.37
C LEU A 319 -20.98 -16.85 8.72
N MET A 320 -19.87 -16.58 9.39
CA MET A 320 -19.55 -17.21 10.67
C MET A 320 -20.40 -16.65 11.83
N THR A 321 -20.37 -15.33 12.02
CA THR A 321 -20.96 -14.67 13.20
C THR A 321 -22.47 -14.51 13.09
N VAL A 322 -22.98 -14.08 11.94
CA VAL A 322 -24.41 -13.86 11.73
C VAL A 322 -25.09 -15.13 11.22
N GLY A 323 -24.46 -15.85 10.28
CA GLY A 323 -25.06 -17.02 9.66
C GLY A 323 -24.97 -18.30 10.50
N ALA A 324 -23.83 -18.54 11.14
CA ALA A 324 -23.57 -19.76 11.92
C ALA A 324 -23.54 -19.53 13.43
N HIS A 325 -23.66 -18.28 13.89
CA HIS A 325 -23.56 -17.89 15.31
C HIS A 325 -22.25 -18.37 15.98
N VAL A 326 -21.16 -18.32 15.22
CA VAL A 326 -19.80 -18.67 15.67
C VAL A 326 -18.95 -17.42 15.73
N ASP A 327 -18.57 -17.03 16.95
CA ASP A 327 -17.61 -15.95 17.18
C ASP A 327 -16.19 -16.37 16.77
N LEU A 328 -15.37 -15.36 16.44
CA LEU A 328 -13.95 -15.59 16.23
C LEU A 328 -13.27 -15.86 17.58
N PRO A 329 -12.33 -16.83 17.64
CA PRO A 329 -11.62 -17.14 18.87
C PRO A 329 -10.92 -15.93 19.47
N GLU A 330 -10.70 -15.95 20.78
CA GLU A 330 -9.95 -14.90 21.44
C GLU A 330 -8.52 -14.79 20.92
N GLY A 331 -8.06 -13.56 20.74
CA GLY A 331 -6.72 -13.26 20.27
C GLY A 331 -5.61 -13.96 21.02
N TRP A 332 -4.55 -14.35 20.31
CA TRP A 332 -3.34 -14.97 20.88
C TRP A 332 -3.53 -16.31 21.61
N THR A 333 -4.74 -16.85 21.68
CA THR A 333 -5.00 -18.20 22.21
C THR A 333 -4.58 -19.30 21.23
N SER A 334 -4.47 -20.54 21.71
CA SER A 334 -4.18 -21.69 20.84
C SER A 334 -5.27 -21.92 19.79
N SER A 335 -6.54 -21.70 20.13
CA SER A 335 -7.67 -21.83 19.20
C SER A 335 -7.63 -20.79 18.08
N TRP A 336 -7.18 -19.55 18.37
CA TRP A 336 -6.92 -18.54 17.36
C TRP A 336 -5.95 -19.05 16.29
N TRP A 337 -4.78 -19.53 16.72
CA TRP A 337 -3.74 -20.00 15.79
C TRP A 337 -4.15 -21.26 15.03
N LEU A 338 -4.86 -22.19 15.67
CA LEU A 338 -5.36 -23.41 15.03
C LEU A 338 -6.41 -23.11 13.94
N THR A 339 -7.25 -22.08 14.13
CA THR A 339 -8.29 -21.71 13.16
C THR A 339 -7.80 -20.81 12.03
N ARG A 340 -6.66 -20.10 12.21
CA ARG A 340 -6.14 -19.16 11.20
C ARG A 340 -5.94 -19.80 9.81
N PRO A 341 -5.36 -21.00 9.64
CA PRO A 341 -5.21 -21.58 8.31
C PRO A 341 -6.54 -21.72 7.55
N ALA A 342 -7.59 -22.21 8.22
CA ALA A 342 -8.92 -22.35 7.62
C ALA A 342 -9.56 -20.98 7.32
N TRP A 343 -9.41 -20.01 8.24
CA TRP A 343 -9.85 -18.64 8.06
C TRP A 343 -9.22 -17.96 6.82
N PHE A 344 -7.89 -18.06 6.68
CA PHE A 344 -7.16 -17.52 5.53
C PHE A 344 -7.58 -18.20 4.23
N ALA A 345 -7.80 -19.53 4.26
CA ALA A 345 -8.29 -20.27 3.09
C ALA A 345 -9.70 -19.81 2.68
N ALA A 346 -10.62 -19.64 3.63
CA ALA A 346 -11.97 -19.15 3.36
C ALA A 346 -11.95 -17.74 2.75
N CYS A 347 -11.21 -16.81 3.35
CA CYS A 347 -11.06 -15.45 2.83
C CYS A 347 -10.43 -15.44 1.43
N LEU A 348 -9.43 -16.31 1.18
CA LEU A 348 -8.80 -16.45 -0.12
C LEU A 348 -9.76 -16.97 -1.18
N VAL A 349 -10.60 -17.97 -0.87
CA VAL A 349 -11.61 -18.48 -1.80
C VAL A 349 -12.57 -17.37 -2.21
N VAL A 350 -13.12 -16.62 -1.25
CA VAL A 350 -14.03 -15.50 -1.53
C VAL A 350 -13.31 -14.41 -2.34
N LEU A 351 -12.08 -14.05 -1.96
CA LEU A 351 -11.29 -13.06 -2.68
C LEU A 351 -11.02 -13.48 -4.13
N LEU A 352 -10.71 -14.76 -4.38
CA LEU A 352 -10.49 -15.26 -5.74
C LEU A 352 -11.76 -15.19 -6.58
N VAL A 353 -12.93 -15.46 -6.00
CA VAL A 353 -14.23 -15.27 -6.67
C VAL A 353 -14.43 -13.79 -7.02
N LEU A 354 -14.26 -12.87 -6.07
CA LEU A 354 -14.39 -11.43 -6.30
C LEU A 354 -13.40 -10.93 -7.36
N VAL A 355 -12.16 -11.41 -7.34
CA VAL A 355 -11.16 -11.08 -8.36
C VAL A 355 -11.63 -11.53 -9.74
N ARG A 356 -12.18 -12.74 -9.89
CA ARG A 356 -12.70 -13.21 -11.19
C ARG A 356 -13.90 -12.40 -11.69
N VAL A 357 -14.75 -11.92 -10.78
CA VAL A 357 -15.91 -11.09 -11.12
C VAL A 357 -15.47 -9.69 -11.55
N PHE A 358 -14.55 -9.06 -10.81
CA PHE A 358 -14.22 -7.64 -10.96
C PHE A 358 -12.93 -7.36 -11.76
N GLU A 359 -12.09 -8.34 -12.08
CA GLU A 359 -10.83 -8.12 -12.83
C GLU A 359 -11.06 -7.46 -14.19
N ARG A 360 -12.23 -7.67 -14.81
CA ARG A 360 -12.58 -7.05 -16.09
C ARG A 360 -12.60 -5.53 -16.00
N VAL A 361 -13.02 -4.97 -14.87
CA VAL A 361 -13.08 -3.51 -14.63
C VAL A 361 -11.69 -2.90 -14.59
N GLU A 362 -10.73 -3.60 -13.97
CA GLU A 362 -9.32 -3.19 -13.94
C GLU A 362 -8.72 -3.17 -15.35
N HIS A 363 -9.12 -4.08 -16.23
CA HIS A 363 -8.68 -4.11 -17.62
C HIS A 363 -9.33 -3.04 -18.52
N LEU A 364 -10.54 -2.58 -18.21
CA LEU A 364 -11.20 -1.50 -18.98
C LEU A 364 -10.39 -0.21 -18.94
N GLY A 365 -9.82 0.14 -17.78
CA GLY A 365 -8.94 1.30 -17.65
C GLY A 365 -7.58 1.15 -18.35
N GLN A 366 -7.15 -0.08 -18.66
CA GLN A 366 -5.86 -0.37 -19.30
C GLN A 366 -5.90 -0.31 -20.83
N ARG A 367 -7.09 -0.29 -21.46
CA ARG A 367 -7.24 -0.22 -22.92
C ARG A 367 -6.53 1.02 -23.47
N ARG A 368 -5.60 0.81 -24.42
CA ARG A 368 -4.94 1.92 -25.14
C ARG A 368 -6.01 2.74 -25.88
N PRO A 369 -5.89 4.08 -25.93
CA PRO A 369 -6.69 4.84 -26.89
C PRO A 369 -6.48 4.22 -28.27
N ARG A 370 -7.57 3.98 -29.00
CA ARG A 370 -7.49 3.56 -30.41
C ARG A 370 -6.61 4.57 -31.14
N PRO A 371 -5.69 4.15 -32.03
CA PRO A 371 -5.02 5.10 -32.90
C PRO A 371 -6.12 5.89 -33.60
N VAL A 372 -6.10 7.22 -33.43
CA VAL A 372 -6.91 8.11 -34.25
C VAL A 372 -6.39 7.88 -35.66
N VAL A 373 -7.16 7.17 -36.47
CA VAL A 373 -6.93 7.13 -37.90
C VAL A 373 -7.16 8.56 -38.35
N VAL A 374 -6.08 9.31 -38.53
CA VAL A 374 -6.13 10.56 -39.29
C VAL A 374 -6.45 10.10 -40.70
N LEU A 375 -7.73 10.19 -41.07
CA LEU A 375 -8.13 10.18 -42.47
C LEU A 375 -7.39 11.35 -43.11
N ALA A 376 -6.32 11.05 -43.83
CA ALA A 376 -5.75 11.98 -44.78
C ALA A 376 -6.87 12.30 -45.77
N ALA A 377 -7.31 13.56 -45.78
CA ALA A 377 -8.19 14.06 -46.81
C ALA A 377 -7.48 13.90 -48.16
N ALA A 378 -8.15 13.23 -49.09
CA ALA A 378 -7.77 13.17 -50.50
C ALA A 378 -8.19 14.46 -51.22
#